data_AF-A0AAW2DSZ1-F1
#
_entry.id   AF-A0AAW2DSZ1-F1
#
_cell.length_a   1.000
_cell.length_b   1.000
_cell.length_c   1.000
_cell.angle_alpha   90.00
_cell.angle_beta   90.00
_cell.angle_gamma   90.00
#
_symmetry.space_group_name_H-M   'P 1'
#
loop_
_entity.id
_entity.type
_entity.pdbx_description
1 polymer ?
#
loop_
_entity_poly.entity_id
_entity_poly.type
_entity_poly.pdbx_seq_one_letter_code
_entity_poly.pdbx_strand_id
1 'polypeptide(L)'
;MEGVSKLFRTSGKRAKPSSALPDELCRRFSLAEMKIATNNFDDKLFIGQGPSCCWLASYTTLSPNRVPLVGYCLDDQQMILVYEFTVNGNLGDHLYGSANHHDPLPWKQRLQICIEVARALHYLHTGLKHTIIHRNVKPRNILLDEKWEAKLGDLGLSKLGPSSLSMAVIKMESEVVGTYRYVDPVYVEHGELTDKSDVYSFGVVLLEVLSGRKAFQRFGVEEQPYLVNWARKCRDHQ
;
A
#
# COMPACT_ATOMS: atom_id res chain seq x y z
N MET A 1 5.02 8.73 -40.14
CA MET A 1 6.45 8.47 -39.86
C MET A 1 6.75 9.08 -38.49
N GLU A 2 7.55 8.37 -37.69
CA GLU A 2 8.22 8.80 -36.44
C GLU A 2 7.38 9.29 -35.22
N GLY A 3 7.89 8.96 -34.03
CA GLY A 3 7.26 9.18 -32.72
C GLY A 3 6.23 8.08 -32.36
N VAL A 4 6.37 7.26 -31.30
CA VAL A 4 7.23 7.35 -30.11
C VAL A 4 7.85 5.98 -29.80
N SER A 5 9.07 5.71 -30.27
CA SER A 5 9.79 4.45 -30.05
C SER A 5 11.12 4.69 -29.31
N LYS A 6 11.05 5.12 -28.04
CA LYS A 6 12.22 5.31 -27.16
C LYS A 6 11.84 5.47 -25.67
N LEU A 7 11.28 4.42 -25.05
CA LEU A 7 11.16 4.36 -23.57
C LEU A 7 11.22 2.93 -22.99
N PHE A 8 11.93 2.02 -23.66
CA PHE A 8 12.20 0.67 -23.15
C PHE A 8 13.70 0.40 -23.14
N ARG A 9 14.32 0.46 -21.95
CA ARG A 9 15.67 -0.07 -21.72
C ARG A 9 15.55 -1.60 -21.66
N THR A 10 16.10 -2.28 -22.66
CA THR A 10 16.21 -3.74 -22.67
C THR A 10 17.23 -4.19 -21.63
N SER A 11 16.77 -4.76 -20.52
CA SER A 11 17.62 -5.58 -19.64
C SER A 11 17.59 -7.03 -20.10
N GLY A 12 18.71 -7.74 -19.99
CA GLY A 12 18.97 -9.00 -20.68
C GLY A 12 18.10 -10.18 -20.25
N LYS A 13 18.05 -11.20 -21.12
CA LYS A 13 17.32 -12.47 -20.94
C LYS A 13 17.52 -13.06 -19.54
N ARG A 14 16.48 -13.06 -18.70
CA ARG A 14 16.34 -13.98 -17.56
C ARG A 14 15.49 -15.19 -17.97
N ALA A 15 15.82 -16.35 -17.40
CA ALA A 15 15.15 -17.61 -17.72
C ALA A 15 13.66 -17.61 -17.33
N LYS A 16 12.86 -18.44 -18.02
CA LYS A 16 11.45 -18.65 -17.70
C LYS A 16 11.29 -19.11 -16.24
N PRO A 17 10.52 -18.39 -15.39
CA PRO A 17 10.14 -18.91 -14.08
C PRO A 17 8.97 -19.91 -14.26
N SER A 18 9.25 -21.20 -14.10
CA SER A 18 8.21 -22.21 -13.92
C SER A 18 7.72 -22.21 -12.47
N SER A 19 6.79 -21.31 -12.17
CA SER A 19 6.04 -21.34 -10.90
C SER A 19 4.70 -20.63 -11.07
N ALA A 20 3.70 -21.36 -11.57
CA ALA A 20 2.32 -20.98 -11.27
C ALA A 20 2.14 -21.02 -9.75
N LEU A 21 1.42 -20.05 -9.19
CA LEU A 21 0.91 -20.21 -7.83
C LEU A 21 -0.10 -21.37 -7.85
N PRO A 22 -0.22 -22.17 -6.78
CA PRO A 22 -1.24 -23.22 -6.74
C PRO A 22 -2.63 -22.62 -7.01
N ASP A 23 -3.42 -23.24 -7.90
CA ASP A 23 -4.75 -22.74 -8.28
C ASP A 23 -5.71 -22.64 -7.07
N GLU A 24 -5.39 -23.32 -5.97
CA GLU A 24 -6.07 -23.28 -4.67
C GLU A 24 -5.95 -21.93 -3.92
N LEU A 25 -4.98 -21.07 -4.28
CA LEU A 25 -4.68 -19.82 -3.56
C LEU A 25 -5.27 -18.55 -4.22
N CYS A 26 -5.34 -18.50 -5.55
CA CYS A 26 -5.88 -17.36 -6.30
C CYS A 26 -6.08 -17.71 -7.79
N ARG A 27 -7.10 -17.13 -8.44
CA ARG A 27 -7.45 -17.43 -9.85
C ARG A 27 -6.40 -16.87 -10.81
N ARG A 28 -5.90 -17.71 -11.71
CA ARG A 28 -5.20 -17.22 -12.91
C ARG A 28 -6.20 -16.70 -13.94
N PHE A 29 -5.94 -15.50 -14.45
CA PHE A 29 -6.67 -14.88 -15.56
C PHE A 29 -5.76 -14.75 -16.79
N SER A 30 -6.38 -14.70 -17.97
CA SER A 30 -5.74 -14.35 -19.25
C SER A 30 -5.73 -12.84 -19.48
N LEU A 31 -4.79 -12.37 -20.31
CA LEU A 31 -4.75 -10.96 -20.72
C LEU A 31 -6.01 -10.56 -21.52
N ALA A 32 -6.63 -11.50 -22.22
CA ALA A 32 -7.88 -11.28 -22.95
C ALA A 32 -9.05 -10.98 -22.00
N GLU A 33 -9.23 -11.78 -20.94
CA GLU A 33 -10.22 -11.51 -19.89
C GLU A 33 -9.97 -10.15 -19.23
N MET A 34 -8.72 -9.82 -18.90
CA MET A 34 -8.34 -8.53 -18.31
C MET A 34 -8.68 -7.35 -19.23
N LYS A 35 -8.42 -7.46 -20.54
CA LYS A 35 -8.78 -6.42 -21.52
C LYS A 35 -10.30 -6.24 -21.64
N ILE A 36 -11.07 -7.33 -21.64
CA ILE A 36 -12.54 -7.26 -21.71
C ILE A 36 -13.10 -6.58 -20.45
N ALA A 37 -12.62 -6.98 -19.26
CA ALA A 37 -13.08 -6.45 -17.97
C ALA A 37 -12.75 -4.95 -17.75
N THR A 38 -11.87 -4.36 -18.58
CA THR A 38 -11.33 -3.01 -18.39
C THR A 38 -11.51 -2.07 -19.57
N ASN A 39 -12.36 -2.44 -20.54
CA ASN A 39 -12.48 -1.69 -21.79
C ASN A 39 -11.10 -1.43 -22.45
N ASN A 40 -10.25 -2.46 -22.48
CA ASN A 40 -8.86 -2.43 -22.93
C ASN A 40 -7.96 -1.44 -22.14
N PHE A 41 -8.05 -1.49 -20.80
CA PHE A 41 -7.33 -0.61 -19.86
C PHE A 41 -7.62 0.88 -20.08
N ASP A 42 -8.90 1.25 -20.20
CA ASP A 42 -9.36 2.64 -20.31
C ASP A 42 -8.87 3.48 -19.12
N ASP A 43 -8.24 4.63 -19.39
CA ASP A 43 -7.71 5.55 -18.37
C ASP A 43 -8.77 6.00 -17.35
N LYS A 44 -10.07 5.95 -17.70
CA LYS A 44 -11.17 6.27 -16.78
C LYS A 44 -11.36 5.23 -15.66
N LEU A 45 -10.87 4.01 -15.86
CA LEU A 45 -10.88 2.95 -14.85
C LEU A 45 -9.58 2.93 -14.02
N PHE A 46 -8.69 3.89 -14.23
CA PHE A 46 -7.42 4.00 -13.50
C PHE A 46 -7.64 4.56 -12.08
N ILE A 47 -7.51 3.68 -11.08
CA ILE A 47 -7.71 4.02 -9.66
C ILE A 47 -6.43 4.58 -9.01
N GLY A 48 -5.24 4.29 -9.56
CA GLY A 48 -3.98 4.86 -9.08
C GLY A 48 -2.72 4.07 -9.44
N GLN A 49 -1.56 4.71 -9.31
CA GLN A 49 -0.25 4.11 -9.62
C GLN A 49 0.44 3.58 -8.35
N GLY A 50 0.73 2.27 -8.33
CA GLY A 50 1.67 1.67 -7.37
C GLY A 50 3.12 1.70 -7.89
N PRO A 51 4.13 1.53 -7.01
CA PRO A 51 5.53 1.37 -7.43
C PRO A 51 5.79 0.06 -8.18
N SER A 52 4.85 -0.89 -8.13
CA SER A 52 4.87 -2.15 -8.86
C SER A 52 3.43 -2.53 -9.26
N CYS A 53 3.18 -2.68 -10.57
CA CYS A 53 1.92 -3.17 -11.19
C CYS A 53 0.70 -2.22 -11.15
N CYS A 54 -0.15 -2.35 -12.17
CA CYS A 54 -1.50 -1.76 -12.22
C CYS A 54 -2.51 -2.75 -11.61
N TRP A 55 -3.50 -2.25 -10.86
CA TRP A 55 -4.47 -3.06 -10.13
C TRP A 55 -5.80 -3.19 -10.88
N LEU A 56 -6.45 -4.36 -10.85
CA LEU A 56 -7.80 -4.66 -11.37
C LEU A 56 -8.57 -5.57 -10.39
N ALA A 57 -9.84 -5.98 -10.62
CA ALA A 57 -10.69 -6.45 -9.50
C ALA A 57 -11.73 -7.61 -9.58
N SER A 58 -12.16 -8.07 -8.38
CA SER A 58 -13.26 -8.98 -7.89
C SER A 58 -13.02 -10.52 -7.95
N TYR A 59 -13.26 -11.39 -6.94
CA TYR A 59 -13.79 -11.35 -5.54
C TYR A 59 -13.12 -12.38 -4.55
N THR A 60 -13.16 -12.17 -3.21
CA THR A 60 -13.10 -13.13 -2.05
C THR A 60 -11.93 -14.12 -1.81
N THR A 61 -11.42 -14.42 -0.59
CA THR A 61 -11.32 -13.76 0.76
C THR A 61 -10.41 -14.60 1.69
N LEU A 62 -9.56 -14.01 2.56
CA LEU A 62 -8.94 -14.70 3.73
C LEU A 62 -8.33 -13.71 4.77
N SER A 63 -9.14 -12.78 5.30
CA SER A 63 -8.95 -11.93 6.53
C SER A 63 -9.81 -10.66 6.39
N PRO A 64 -10.52 -10.17 7.44
CA PRO A 64 -11.51 -9.09 7.29
C PRO A 64 -10.92 -7.71 6.96
N ASN A 65 -9.77 -7.34 7.54
CA ASN A 65 -9.19 -5.99 7.38
C ASN A 65 -8.04 -5.92 6.36
N ARG A 66 -8.05 -6.81 5.36
CA ARG A 66 -7.10 -6.82 4.23
C ARG A 66 -7.86 -6.82 2.92
N VAL A 67 -7.32 -6.14 1.91
CA VAL A 67 -7.86 -6.26 0.55
C VAL A 67 -7.41 -7.62 0.00
N PRO A 68 -8.31 -8.57 -0.30
CA PRO A 68 -7.90 -9.89 -0.74
C PRO A 68 -7.36 -9.82 -2.17
N LEU A 69 -6.22 -10.49 -2.39
CA LEU A 69 -5.78 -10.84 -3.74
C LEU A 69 -6.68 -11.96 -4.22
N VAL A 70 -7.39 -11.73 -5.32
CA VAL A 70 -8.27 -12.71 -5.96
C VAL A 70 -7.51 -13.57 -6.93
N GLY A 71 -6.58 -12.96 -7.66
CA GLY A 71 -5.99 -13.58 -8.83
C GLY A 71 -4.91 -12.75 -9.48
N TYR A 72 -4.41 -13.25 -10.59
CA TYR A 72 -3.30 -12.65 -11.31
C TYR A 72 -3.36 -13.00 -12.80
N CYS A 73 -2.79 -12.13 -13.62
CA CYS A 73 -2.44 -12.44 -15.01
C CYS A 73 -0.92 -12.39 -15.16
N LEU A 74 -0.34 -13.45 -15.71
CA LEU A 74 1.05 -13.51 -16.17
C LEU A 74 1.04 -13.66 -17.69
N ASP A 75 1.45 -12.59 -18.38
CA ASP A 75 1.57 -12.53 -19.84
C ASP A 75 2.98 -12.02 -20.19
N ASP A 76 3.84 -12.94 -20.66
CA ASP A 76 5.27 -12.80 -20.99
C ASP A 76 6.16 -11.99 -20.01
N GLN A 77 6.00 -10.66 -19.97
CA GLN A 77 6.80 -9.71 -19.17
C GLN A 77 5.94 -8.86 -18.22
N GLN A 78 4.63 -9.01 -18.22
CA GLN A 78 3.69 -8.23 -17.40
C GLN A 78 3.03 -9.15 -16.36
N MET A 79 3.08 -8.71 -15.11
CA MET A 79 2.29 -9.27 -14.01
C MET A 79 1.21 -8.25 -13.65
N ILE A 80 -0.05 -8.68 -13.74
CA ILE A 80 -1.20 -7.91 -13.29
C ILE A 80 -1.76 -8.63 -12.06
N LEU A 81 -2.06 -7.89 -11.00
CA LEU A 81 -2.64 -8.44 -9.77
C LEU A 81 -4.08 -7.95 -9.61
N VAL A 82 -4.97 -8.88 -9.28
CA VAL A 82 -6.43 -8.68 -9.21
C VAL A 82 -6.88 -8.74 -7.75
N TYR A 83 -7.55 -7.70 -7.26
CA TYR A 83 -7.95 -7.51 -5.86
C TYR A 83 -9.46 -7.33 -5.70
N GLU A 84 -10.01 -7.27 -4.49
CA GLU A 84 -11.39 -6.80 -4.33
C GLU A 84 -11.50 -5.29 -4.60
N PHE A 85 -12.52 -4.87 -5.36
CA PHE A 85 -12.78 -3.44 -5.55
C PHE A 85 -13.42 -2.85 -4.29
N THR A 86 -13.00 -1.64 -3.93
CA THR A 86 -13.43 -0.93 -2.72
C THR A 86 -14.16 0.34 -3.13
N VAL A 87 -15.49 0.30 -3.01
CA VAL A 87 -16.39 1.31 -3.60
C VAL A 87 -16.23 2.70 -3.00
N ASN A 88 -15.78 2.80 -1.74
CA ASN A 88 -15.53 4.06 -1.04
C ASN A 88 -14.05 4.51 -1.14
N GLY A 89 -13.29 3.98 -2.09
CA GLY A 89 -11.95 4.47 -2.42
C GLY A 89 -10.93 4.29 -1.30
N ASN A 90 -10.14 5.32 -1.01
CA ASN A 90 -9.06 5.28 -0.01
C ASN A 90 -9.12 6.45 0.97
N LEU A 91 -8.62 6.22 2.19
CA LEU A 91 -8.58 7.20 3.29
C LEU A 91 -7.90 8.52 2.88
N GLY A 92 -6.86 8.47 2.04
CA GLY A 92 -6.14 9.66 1.60
C GLY A 92 -7.01 10.67 0.85
N ASP A 93 -7.88 10.18 -0.04
CA ASP A 93 -8.78 11.04 -0.81
C ASP A 93 -9.90 11.63 0.07
N HIS A 94 -10.35 10.90 1.11
CA HIS A 94 -11.28 11.42 2.13
C HIS A 94 -10.65 12.37 3.17
N LEU A 95 -9.33 12.34 3.37
CA LEU A 95 -8.64 13.25 4.30
C LEU A 95 -8.32 14.60 3.65
N TYR A 96 -8.00 14.62 2.35
CA TYR A 96 -7.48 15.81 1.67
C TYR A 96 -8.35 16.35 0.54
N GLY A 97 -9.44 15.65 0.21
CA GLY A 97 -10.17 15.84 -1.03
C GLY A 97 -9.44 15.25 -2.25
N SER A 98 -10.21 14.75 -3.20
CA SER A 98 -9.73 14.33 -4.53
C SER A 98 -10.65 14.87 -5.63
N ALA A 99 -10.30 14.62 -6.89
CA ALA A 99 -11.12 14.97 -8.05
C ALA A 99 -12.53 14.33 -8.02
N ASN A 100 -12.74 13.30 -7.21
CA ASN A 100 -14.01 12.57 -7.10
C ASN A 100 -14.99 13.20 -6.09
N HIS A 101 -14.66 14.36 -5.49
CA HIS A 101 -15.53 15.10 -4.57
C HIS A 101 -16.09 14.27 -3.40
N HIS A 102 -15.29 13.38 -2.82
CA HIS A 102 -15.68 12.62 -1.64
C HIS A 102 -15.87 13.53 -0.41
N ASP A 103 -16.96 13.31 0.33
CA ASP A 103 -17.20 13.99 1.60
C ASP A 103 -16.13 13.67 2.65
N PRO A 104 -15.71 14.65 3.48
CA PRO A 104 -14.78 14.41 4.58
C PRO A 104 -15.35 13.44 5.61
N LEU A 105 -14.57 12.40 5.96
CA LEU A 105 -14.98 11.40 6.94
C LEU A 105 -15.25 12.03 8.33
N PRO A 106 -16.38 11.69 8.98
CA PRO A 106 -16.65 12.08 10.38
C PRO A 106 -15.57 11.55 11.33
N TRP A 107 -15.31 12.29 12.41
CA TRP A 107 -14.26 11.94 13.39
C TRP A 107 -14.36 10.50 13.93
N LYS A 108 -15.58 10.06 14.27
CA LYS A 108 -15.84 8.68 14.72
C LYS A 108 -15.43 7.63 13.68
N GLN A 109 -15.67 7.89 12.39
CA GLN A 109 -15.30 6.96 11.32
C GLN A 109 -13.78 6.91 11.12
N ARG A 110 -13.10 8.07 11.22
CA ARG A 110 -11.63 8.12 11.17
C ARG A 110 -10.98 7.28 12.28
N LEU A 111 -11.50 7.38 13.51
CA LEU A 111 -11.03 6.57 14.63
C LEU A 111 -11.26 5.07 14.40
N GLN A 112 -12.44 4.70 13.88
CA GLN A 112 -12.77 3.31 13.55
C GLN A 112 -11.79 2.73 12.51
N ILE A 113 -11.52 3.49 11.44
CA ILE A 113 -10.54 3.14 10.40
C ILE A 113 -9.15 2.93 10.99
N CYS A 114 -8.70 3.79 11.92
CA CYS A 114 -7.42 3.63 12.59
C CYS A 114 -7.35 2.34 13.43
N ILE A 115 -8.43 1.98 14.15
CA ILE A 115 -8.52 0.74 14.93
C ILE A 115 -8.43 -0.48 14.02
N GLU A 116 -9.09 -0.46 12.87
CA GLU A 116 -9.10 -1.54 11.88
C GLU A 116 -7.75 -1.73 11.19
N VAL A 117 -7.05 -0.64 10.84
CA VAL A 117 -5.68 -0.69 10.32
C VAL A 117 -4.71 -1.23 11.38
N ALA A 118 -4.86 -0.83 12.65
CA ALA A 118 -4.05 -1.37 13.75
C ALA A 118 -4.27 -2.88 13.94
N ARG A 119 -5.52 -3.36 13.81
CA ARG A 119 -5.84 -4.81 13.81
C ARG A 119 -5.22 -5.54 12.63
N ALA A 120 -5.27 -4.96 11.42
CA ALA A 120 -4.66 -5.53 10.23
C ALA A 120 -3.13 -5.68 10.39
N LEU A 121 -2.45 -4.64 10.88
CA LEU A 121 -1.01 -4.68 11.15
C LEU A 121 -0.66 -5.69 12.25
N HIS A 122 -1.40 -5.70 13.36
CA HIS A 122 -1.20 -6.70 14.41
C HIS A 122 -1.31 -8.13 13.85
N TYR A 123 -2.34 -8.42 13.04
CA TYR A 123 -2.49 -9.72 12.40
C TYR A 123 -1.32 -10.09 11.48
N LEU A 124 -0.80 -9.13 10.69
CA LEU A 124 0.38 -9.36 9.85
C LEU A 124 1.65 -9.62 10.68
N HIS A 125 1.79 -8.97 11.83
CA HIS A 125 2.98 -9.06 12.67
C HIS A 125 3.00 -10.30 13.58
N THR A 126 1.86 -10.66 14.18
CA THR A 126 1.78 -11.71 15.23
C THR A 126 0.84 -12.87 14.88
N GLY A 127 -0.15 -12.65 14.02
CA GLY A 127 -1.23 -13.61 13.72
C GLY A 127 -0.84 -14.76 12.79
N LEU A 128 0.43 -14.82 12.37
CA LEU A 128 0.97 -15.78 11.41
C LEU A 128 2.23 -16.45 11.98
N LYS A 129 2.64 -17.59 11.40
CA LYS A 129 3.88 -18.29 11.80
C LYS A 129 5.15 -17.44 11.63
N HIS A 130 5.13 -16.53 10.67
CA HIS A 130 6.22 -15.61 10.35
C HIS A 130 5.65 -14.20 10.24
N THR A 131 6.37 -13.22 10.75
CA THR A 131 6.02 -11.80 10.67
C THR A 131 5.94 -11.39 9.19
N ILE A 132 4.87 -10.72 8.77
CA ILE A 132 4.80 -10.03 7.47
C ILE A 132 4.92 -8.53 7.73
N ILE A 133 5.98 -7.92 7.19
CA ILE A 133 6.22 -6.47 7.31
C ILE A 133 5.69 -5.81 6.03
N HIS A 134 4.76 -4.86 6.16
CA HIS A 134 3.98 -4.27 5.08
C HIS A 134 4.79 -3.29 4.21
N ARG A 135 5.64 -2.45 4.83
CA ARG A 135 6.59 -1.49 4.21
C ARG A 135 5.97 -0.34 3.39
N ASN A 136 4.66 -0.36 3.15
CA ASN A 136 3.94 0.70 2.42
C ASN A 136 2.64 1.17 3.11
N VAL A 137 2.63 1.29 4.44
CA VAL A 137 1.47 1.81 5.18
C VAL A 137 1.34 3.32 4.95
N LYS A 138 0.21 3.76 4.39
CA LYS A 138 -0.11 5.17 4.07
C LYS A 138 -1.62 5.33 3.79
N PRO A 139 -2.22 6.53 3.84
CA PRO A 139 -3.66 6.71 3.63
C PRO A 139 -4.16 6.24 2.26
N ARG A 140 -3.32 6.30 1.22
CA ARG A 140 -3.66 5.78 -0.13
C ARG A 140 -3.78 4.26 -0.22
N ASN A 141 -3.18 3.54 0.73
CA ASN A 141 -3.19 2.08 0.79
C ASN A 141 -4.18 1.55 1.85
N ILE A 142 -4.94 2.44 2.48
CA ILE A 142 -6.04 2.10 3.40
C ILE A 142 -7.33 2.32 2.60
N LEU A 143 -7.90 1.22 2.12
CA LEU A 143 -9.08 1.24 1.26
C LEU A 143 -10.35 1.08 2.11
N LEU A 144 -11.48 1.61 1.62
CA LEU A 144 -12.76 1.60 2.32
C LEU A 144 -13.78 0.81 1.50
N ASP A 145 -14.35 -0.24 2.09
CA ASP A 145 -15.36 -1.05 1.43
C ASP A 145 -16.77 -0.44 1.53
N GLU A 146 -17.78 -1.14 1.01
CA GLU A 146 -19.18 -0.71 0.97
C GLU A 146 -19.77 -0.37 2.36
N LYS A 147 -19.22 -0.93 3.43
CA LYS A 147 -19.66 -0.71 4.83
C LYS A 147 -18.85 0.38 5.54
N TRP A 148 -17.93 1.01 4.82
CA TRP A 148 -16.92 1.93 5.35
C TRP A 148 -15.89 1.26 6.27
N GLU A 149 -15.75 -0.07 6.20
CA GLU A 149 -14.74 -0.83 6.93
C GLU A 149 -13.38 -0.71 6.22
N ALA A 150 -12.32 -0.52 7.01
CA ALA A 150 -10.98 -0.31 6.49
C ALA A 150 -10.28 -1.64 6.16
N LYS A 151 -9.76 -1.71 4.93
CA LYS A 151 -8.96 -2.81 4.39
C LYS A 151 -7.57 -2.29 4.05
N LEU A 152 -6.54 -2.82 4.71
CA LEU A 152 -5.14 -2.52 4.37
C LEU A 152 -4.76 -3.28 3.08
N GLY A 153 -4.32 -2.52 2.08
CA GLY A 153 -3.97 -3.02 0.74
C GLY A 153 -2.54 -2.69 0.31
N ASP A 154 -2.16 -3.15 -0.88
CA ASP A 154 -0.81 -3.04 -1.46
C ASP A 154 0.30 -3.68 -0.57
N LEU A 155 0.30 -5.00 -0.61
CA LEU A 155 1.39 -5.85 -0.09
C LEU A 155 2.54 -6.03 -1.10
N GLY A 156 2.57 -5.26 -2.21
CA GLY A 156 3.56 -5.44 -3.29
C GLY A 156 5.01 -5.18 -2.87
N LEU A 157 5.21 -4.42 -1.78
CA LEU A 157 6.52 -4.17 -1.17
C LEU A 157 6.79 -5.02 0.07
N SER A 158 5.83 -5.85 0.50
CA SER A 158 5.90 -6.57 1.78
C SER A 158 7.06 -7.57 1.85
N LYS A 159 7.51 -7.87 3.08
CA LYS A 159 8.63 -8.78 3.33
C LYS A 159 8.27 -9.79 4.41
N LEU A 160 8.52 -11.07 4.13
CA LEU A 160 8.48 -12.11 5.14
C LEU A 160 9.70 -11.96 6.07
N GLY A 161 9.42 -11.84 7.36
CA GLY A 161 10.40 -11.72 8.43
C GLY A 161 10.65 -13.02 9.18
N PRO A 162 11.23 -12.94 10.39
CA PRO A 162 11.51 -14.11 11.22
C PRO A 162 10.21 -14.78 11.71
N SER A 163 10.35 -15.84 12.52
CA SER A 163 9.23 -16.37 13.31
C SER A 163 8.56 -15.23 14.10
N SER A 164 7.23 -15.21 14.20
CA SER A 164 6.49 -14.15 14.91
C SER A 164 6.77 -14.08 16.41
N LEU A 165 7.40 -15.12 16.98
CA LEU A 165 7.92 -15.16 18.35
C LEU A 165 9.34 -14.57 18.49
N SER A 166 9.95 -14.09 17.40
CA SER A 166 11.34 -13.64 17.35
C SER A 166 11.44 -12.14 17.03
N MET A 167 12.17 -11.41 17.87
CA MET A 167 12.50 -9.98 17.66
C MET A 167 13.71 -9.78 16.74
N ALA A 168 14.00 -10.72 15.82
CA ALA A 168 15.18 -10.64 14.96
C ALA A 168 15.05 -9.54 13.89
N VAL A 169 16.06 -8.70 13.80
CA VAL A 169 16.15 -7.62 12.80
C VAL A 169 16.49 -8.17 11.42
N ILE A 170 15.77 -7.75 10.39
CA ILE A 170 16.13 -8.05 9.00
C ILE A 170 17.10 -6.97 8.52
N LYS A 171 18.38 -7.31 8.34
CA LYS A 171 19.32 -6.42 7.65
C LYS A 171 19.09 -6.49 6.15
N MET A 172 18.80 -5.36 5.53
CA MET A 172 18.51 -5.25 4.10
C MET A 172 19.79 -4.89 3.32
N GLU A 173 20.29 -5.82 2.52
CA GLU A 173 21.43 -5.62 1.59
C GLU A 173 21.04 -4.83 0.33
N SER A 174 19.76 -4.54 0.16
CA SER A 174 19.19 -3.85 -1.01
C SER A 174 18.61 -2.50 -0.61
N GLU A 175 18.42 -1.61 -1.59
CA GLU A 175 17.90 -0.27 -1.38
C GLU A 175 16.63 -0.24 -0.52
N VAL A 176 16.52 0.83 0.27
CA VAL A 176 15.36 1.10 1.11
C VAL A 176 14.14 1.37 0.23
N VAL A 177 13.11 0.53 0.35
CA VAL A 177 11.86 0.68 -0.40
C VAL A 177 10.71 1.09 0.54
N GLY A 178 9.77 1.85 -0.01
CA GLY A 178 8.62 2.38 0.70
C GLY A 178 8.28 3.78 0.19
N THR A 179 7.18 4.35 0.67
CA THR A 179 6.84 5.74 0.34
C THR A 179 7.62 6.68 1.27
N TYR A 180 8.72 7.27 0.81
CA TYR A 180 9.72 8.06 1.57
C TYR A 180 9.25 8.78 2.85
N ARG A 181 8.10 9.47 2.82
CA ARG A 181 7.54 10.26 3.93
C ARG A 181 7.00 9.43 5.11
N TYR A 182 6.81 8.14 4.91
CA TYR A 182 6.28 7.17 5.88
C TYR A 182 7.35 6.18 6.34
N VAL A 183 8.54 6.18 5.71
CA VAL A 183 9.57 5.19 6.00
C VAL A 183 10.22 5.50 7.34
N ASP A 184 10.37 4.45 8.16
CA ASP A 184 11.08 4.47 9.43
C ASP A 184 12.53 4.99 9.25
N PRO A 185 12.95 6.04 9.98
CA PRO A 185 14.30 6.59 9.87
C PRO A 185 15.38 5.58 10.25
N VAL A 186 15.12 4.65 11.18
CA VAL A 186 16.09 3.61 11.56
C VAL A 186 16.31 2.67 10.37
N TYR A 187 15.23 2.30 9.67
CA TYR A 187 15.33 1.51 8.44
C TYR A 187 16.04 2.28 7.31
N VAL A 188 15.79 3.59 7.16
CA VAL A 188 16.50 4.44 6.17
C VAL A 188 18.00 4.51 6.44
N GLU A 189 18.40 4.69 7.69
CA GLU A 189 19.79 4.95 8.09
C GLU A 189 20.64 3.68 8.20
N HIS A 190 20.08 2.61 8.76
CA HIS A 190 20.82 1.39 9.10
C HIS A 190 20.48 0.18 8.22
N GLY A 191 19.47 0.29 7.34
CA GLY A 191 18.93 -0.85 6.59
C GLY A 191 18.22 -1.89 7.47
N GLU A 192 17.92 -1.54 8.72
CA GLU A 192 17.33 -2.43 9.71
C GLU A 192 15.80 -2.40 9.65
N LEU A 193 15.21 -3.49 9.15
CA LEU A 193 13.78 -3.62 8.93
C LEU A 193 13.14 -4.52 10.01
N THR A 194 12.08 -4.02 10.64
CA THR A 194 11.32 -4.73 11.69
C THR A 194 9.82 -4.47 11.56
N ASP A 195 8.99 -5.14 12.38
CA ASP A 195 7.58 -4.80 12.53
C ASP A 195 7.37 -3.34 13.01
N LYS A 196 8.34 -2.80 13.78
CA LYS A 196 8.31 -1.40 14.24
C LYS A 196 8.40 -0.39 13.10
N SER A 197 8.95 -0.79 11.95
CA SER A 197 8.98 0.08 10.78
C SER A 197 7.57 0.35 10.22
N ASP A 198 6.67 -0.63 10.27
CA ASP A 198 5.24 -0.41 9.95
C ASP A 198 4.53 0.39 11.05
N VAL A 199 4.89 0.19 12.33
CA VAL A 199 4.35 0.97 13.45
C VAL A 199 4.70 2.46 13.31
N TYR A 200 5.92 2.77 12.85
CA TYR A 200 6.32 4.14 12.52
C TYR A 200 5.46 4.71 11.38
N SER A 201 5.33 3.98 10.27
CA SER A 201 4.48 4.40 9.14
C SER A 201 3.02 4.62 9.55
N PHE A 202 2.47 3.75 10.41
CA PHE A 202 1.13 3.93 10.98
C PHE A 202 1.04 5.15 11.91
N GLY A 203 2.08 5.44 12.69
CA GLY A 203 2.18 6.68 13.47
C GLY A 203 2.09 7.94 12.59
N VAL A 204 2.68 7.94 11.40
CA VAL A 204 2.51 9.02 10.42
C VAL A 204 1.06 9.12 9.93
N VAL A 205 0.40 7.99 9.64
CA VAL A 205 -1.04 7.96 9.29
C VAL A 205 -1.91 8.55 10.41
N LEU A 206 -1.63 8.22 11.68
CA LEU A 206 -2.37 8.78 12.82
C LEU A 206 -2.22 10.30 12.90
N LEU A 207 -1.02 10.85 12.68
CA LEU A 207 -0.79 12.31 12.61
C LEU A 207 -1.57 12.95 11.46
N GLU A 208 -1.61 12.33 10.28
CA GLU A 208 -2.38 12.81 9.14
C GLU A 208 -3.90 12.79 9.42
N VAL A 209 -4.41 11.74 10.05
CA VAL A 209 -5.83 11.60 10.45
C VAL A 209 -6.24 12.66 11.49
N LEU A 210 -5.38 12.90 12.49
CA LEU A 210 -5.59 13.89 13.56
C LEU A 210 -5.55 15.32 13.04
N SER A 211 -4.58 15.64 12.18
CA SER A 211 -4.32 17.02 11.73
C SER A 211 -5.07 17.40 10.44
N GLY A 212 -5.52 16.43 9.65
CA GLY A 212 -6.01 16.64 8.28
C GLY A 212 -4.93 17.07 7.29
N ARG A 213 -3.65 17.07 7.70
CA ARG A 213 -2.51 17.52 6.89
C ARG A 213 -1.85 16.34 6.18
N LYS A 214 -1.22 16.60 5.03
CA LYS A 214 -0.39 15.60 4.34
C LYS A 214 0.96 15.45 5.06
N ALA A 215 1.51 14.24 5.09
CA ALA A 215 2.81 13.91 5.70
C ALA A 215 3.96 14.80 5.20
N PHE A 216 3.84 15.35 3.99
CA PHE A 216 4.60 16.52 3.55
C PHE A 216 3.75 17.40 2.65
N GLN A 217 3.89 18.71 2.83
CA GLN A 217 3.21 19.75 2.06
C GLN A 217 4.25 20.75 1.54
N ARG A 218 4.28 20.95 0.22
CA ARG A 218 5.34 21.70 -0.47
C ARG A 218 5.12 23.23 -0.45
N PHE A 219 3.90 23.67 -0.15
CA PHE A 219 3.48 25.07 -0.17
C PHE A 219 2.49 25.35 0.96
N GLY A 220 2.86 26.29 1.82
CA GLY A 220 2.13 26.76 2.99
C GLY A 220 3.00 27.78 3.74
N VAL A 221 2.40 28.61 4.59
CA VAL A 221 3.10 29.65 5.38
C VAL A 221 3.88 29.04 6.57
N GLU A 222 3.82 27.71 6.74
CA GLU A 222 4.46 27.01 7.86
C GLU A 222 5.92 26.65 7.55
N GLU A 223 6.81 26.93 8.50
CA GLU A 223 8.25 26.66 8.39
C GLU A 223 8.64 25.17 8.33
N GLN A 224 7.69 24.23 8.42
CA GLN A 224 7.96 22.80 8.59
C GLN A 224 7.24 21.96 7.53
N PRO A 225 7.90 21.61 6.42
CA PRO A 225 7.28 20.89 5.31
C PRO A 225 7.01 19.40 5.61
N TYR A 226 7.50 18.86 6.73
CA TYR A 226 7.32 17.47 7.16
C TYR A 226 6.48 17.40 8.44
N LEU A 227 5.35 16.69 8.39
CA LEU A 227 4.38 16.61 9.48
C LEU A 227 4.98 16.01 10.78
N VAL A 228 5.90 15.05 10.66
CA VAL A 228 6.58 14.42 11.80
C VAL A 228 7.47 15.43 12.54
N ASN A 229 8.12 16.36 11.82
CA ASN A 229 8.99 17.36 12.44
C ASN A 229 8.16 18.45 13.15
N TRP A 230 7.03 18.85 12.55
CA TRP A 230 6.05 19.69 13.22
C TRP A 230 5.53 19.05 14.52
N ALA A 231 5.11 17.78 14.46
CA ALA A 231 4.58 17.06 15.63
C ALA A 231 5.62 16.91 16.77
N ARG A 232 6.90 16.67 16.43
CA ARG A 232 8.01 16.66 17.40
C ARG A 232 8.13 18.01 18.11
N LYS A 233 8.17 19.12 17.36
CA LYS A 233 8.21 20.47 17.94
C LYS A 233 7.05 20.69 18.92
N CYS A 234 5.83 20.32 18.57
CA CYS A 234 4.67 20.47 19.45
C CYS A 234 4.78 19.70 20.77
N ARG A 235 5.36 18.49 20.76
CA ARG A 235 5.64 17.73 21.98
C ARG A 235 6.73 18.38 22.83
N ASP A 236 7.78 18.90 22.19
CA ASP A 236 8.96 19.45 22.86
C ASP A 236 8.72 20.88 23.43
N HIS A 237 7.50 21.42 23.28
CA HIS A 237 7.05 22.72 23.82
C HIS A 237 5.87 22.56 24.84
N GLN A 238 5.71 21.36 25.41
CA GLN A 238 4.80 21.07 26.54
C GLN A 238 5.59 20.90 27.84
#